data_AF-A0A3N5WEF9-F1
#
_entry.id   AF-A0A3N5WEF9-F1
#
_cell.length_a   1.000
_cell.length_b   1.000
_cell.length_c   1.000
_cell.angle_alpha   90.00
_cell.angle_beta   90.00
_cell.angle_gamma   90.00
#
_symmetry.space_group_name_H-M   'P 1'
#
loop_
_entity.id
_entity.type
_entity.pdbx_description
1 polymer ?
#
loop_
_entity_poly.entity_id
_entity_poly.type
_entity_poly.pdbx_seq_one_letter_code
_entity_poly.pdbx_strand_id
1 'polypeptide(L)'
;MQRFILILAAILLSACAGPRETLVVKQFRLSDQGRGASEDPMVRMEKARRLHGAVSMAERRQRLGQYYTLVWHDPEGAGTGPVEAVFEYQQGATASRVKRMTKAFPASDDSGVAEFAVIGDDYFTGGKVLAWRASVWRGGRELASRQSYLWR
;
A
#
# COMPACT_ATOMS: atom_id res chain seq x y z
N MET A 1 25.68 -40.11 18.19
CA MET A 1 25.16 -39.85 16.83
C MET A 1 23.73 -39.29 16.82
N GLN A 2 22.79 -39.80 17.62
CA GLN A 2 21.38 -39.34 17.65
C GLN A 2 21.16 -37.87 18.06
N ARG A 3 22.01 -37.32 18.94
CA ARG A 3 21.96 -35.88 19.32
C ARG A 3 22.36 -34.92 18.19
N PHE A 4 23.25 -35.33 17.28
CA PHE A 4 23.67 -34.51 16.14
C PHE A 4 22.57 -34.42 15.06
N ILE A 5 21.80 -35.51 14.87
CA ILE A 5 20.69 -35.56 13.92
C ILE A 5 19.56 -34.62 14.36
N LEU A 6 19.27 -34.55 15.67
CA LEU A 6 18.23 -33.67 16.22
C LEU A 6 18.59 -32.17 16.09
N ILE A 7 19.87 -31.82 16.25
CA ILE A 7 20.35 -30.44 16.07
C ILE A 7 20.29 -30.04 14.59
N LEU A 8 20.69 -30.94 13.67
CA LEU A 8 20.65 -30.69 12.23
C LEU A 8 19.22 -30.51 11.71
N ALA A 9 18.26 -31.30 12.24
CA ALA A 9 16.84 -31.17 11.90
C ALA A 9 16.22 -29.84 12.39
N ALA A 10 16.65 -29.34 13.56
CA ALA A 10 16.19 -28.05 14.07
C ALA A 10 16.71 -26.85 13.26
N ILE A 11 17.92 -26.93 12.71
CA ILE A 11 18.52 -25.88 11.87
C ILE A 11 17.86 -25.83 10.48
N LEU A 12 17.42 -26.96 9.93
CA LEU A 12 16.74 -27.01 8.63
C LEU A 12 15.31 -26.45 8.65
N LEU A 13 14.65 -26.41 9.82
CA LEU A 13 13.28 -25.90 9.97
C LEU A 13 13.20 -24.37 10.13
N SER A 14 14.29 -23.69 10.49
CA SER A 14 14.31 -22.23 10.67
C SER A 14 14.55 -21.44 9.38
N ALA A 15 14.83 -22.11 8.26
CA ALA A 15 15.22 -21.48 7.00
C ALA A 15 14.05 -20.82 6.21
N CYS A 16 12.80 -20.98 6.66
CA CYS A 16 11.62 -20.57 5.87
C CYS A 16 11.11 -19.14 6.15
N ALA A 17 11.67 -18.40 7.09
CA ALA A 17 11.27 -17.01 7.34
C ALA A 17 12.20 -16.04 6.61
N GLY A 18 11.80 -15.62 5.40
CA GLY A 18 12.48 -14.54 4.68
C GLY A 18 12.41 -13.21 5.46
N PRO A 19 13.37 -12.30 5.26
CA PRO A 19 13.38 -11.02 5.96
C PRO A 19 12.11 -10.22 5.59
N ARG A 20 11.45 -9.66 6.61
CA ARG A 20 10.27 -8.82 6.41
C ARG A 20 10.69 -7.51 5.76
N GLU A 21 10.11 -7.19 4.61
CA GLU A 21 10.37 -5.90 3.96
C GLU A 21 9.88 -4.74 4.84
N THR A 22 10.69 -3.68 4.98
CA THR A 22 10.36 -2.46 5.73
C THR A 22 9.12 -1.75 5.19
N LEU A 23 8.89 -1.82 3.87
CA LEU A 23 7.75 -1.20 3.20
C LEU A 23 7.22 -2.09 2.09
N VAL A 24 5.93 -2.44 2.19
CA VAL A 24 5.15 -3.13 1.16
C VAL A 24 4.05 -2.21 0.66
N VAL A 25 3.90 -2.11 -0.66
CA VAL A 25 2.82 -1.31 -1.30
C VAL A 25 1.84 -2.25 -1.98
N LYS A 26 0.60 -2.28 -1.49
CA LYS A 26 -0.51 -2.99 -2.11
C LYS A 26 -1.30 -2.04 -2.99
N GLN A 27 -1.63 -2.48 -4.21
CA GLN A 27 -2.37 -1.68 -5.18
C GLN A 27 -3.72 -2.33 -5.45
N PHE A 28 -4.78 -1.53 -5.50
CA PHE A 28 -6.11 -2.00 -5.87
C PHE A 28 -6.83 -0.96 -6.72
N ARG A 29 -7.41 -1.39 -7.84
CA ARG A 29 -8.24 -0.53 -8.68
C ARG A 29 -9.69 -0.95 -8.59
N LEU A 30 -10.54 -0.02 -8.17
CA LEU A 30 -11.99 -0.19 -8.20
C LEU A 30 -12.55 0.47 -9.46
N SER A 31 -13.19 -0.32 -10.32
CA SER A 31 -13.88 0.18 -11.51
C SER A 31 -15.28 -0.42 -11.62
N ASP A 32 -16.15 0.28 -12.34
CA ASP A 32 -17.56 -0.09 -12.53
C ASP A 32 -17.77 -1.23 -13.54
N GLN A 33 -16.74 -1.57 -14.33
CA GLN A 33 -16.81 -2.63 -15.33
C GLN A 33 -17.01 -4.02 -14.68
N GLY A 34 -17.89 -4.79 -15.30
CA GLY A 34 -18.79 -5.75 -14.67
C GLY A 34 -18.15 -6.92 -13.92
N ARG A 35 -18.91 -7.38 -12.92
CA ARG A 35 -18.81 -8.70 -12.27
C ARG A 35 -18.86 -9.80 -13.35
N GLY A 36 -17.70 -10.22 -13.84
CA GLY A 36 -17.61 -11.50 -14.54
C GLY A 36 -17.85 -12.62 -13.52
N ALA A 37 -18.63 -13.65 -13.87
CA ALA A 37 -18.77 -14.84 -13.04
C ALA A 37 -17.42 -15.55 -12.76
N SER A 38 -16.38 -15.22 -13.53
CA SER A 38 -15.00 -15.68 -13.35
C SER A 38 -14.13 -14.80 -12.45
N GLU A 39 -14.69 -13.79 -11.78
CA GLU A 39 -13.91 -12.91 -10.90
C GLU A 39 -13.51 -13.63 -9.60
N ASP A 40 -12.22 -13.54 -9.27
CA ASP A 40 -11.65 -14.13 -8.06
C ASP A 40 -12.44 -13.71 -6.80
N PRO A 41 -12.79 -14.64 -5.90
CA PRO A 41 -13.58 -14.33 -4.71
C PRO A 41 -12.99 -13.23 -3.83
N MET A 42 -11.65 -13.15 -3.69
CA MET A 42 -10.99 -12.13 -2.88
C MET A 42 -11.14 -10.74 -3.52
N VAL A 43 -10.97 -10.65 -4.84
CA VAL A 43 -11.17 -9.39 -5.58
C VAL A 43 -12.61 -8.92 -5.43
N ARG A 44 -13.58 -9.83 -5.58
CA ARG A 44 -15.00 -9.52 -5.41
C ARG A 44 -15.32 -9.01 -4.00
N MET A 45 -14.75 -9.63 -2.96
CA MET A 45 -14.95 -9.20 -1.57
C MET A 45 -14.31 -7.82 -1.30
N GLU A 46 -13.13 -7.55 -1.86
CA GLU A 46 -12.50 -6.23 -1.71
C GLU A 46 -13.30 -5.13 -2.43
N LYS A 47 -13.84 -5.40 -3.62
CA LYS A 47 -14.79 -4.48 -4.28
C LYS A 47 -16.01 -4.23 -3.41
N ALA A 48 -16.60 -5.27 -2.83
CA ALA A 48 -17.76 -5.15 -1.95
C ALA A 48 -17.46 -4.34 -0.69
N ARG A 49 -16.31 -4.59 -0.04
CA ARG A 49 -15.82 -3.81 1.10
C ARG A 49 -15.69 -2.33 0.73
N ARG A 50 -15.04 -2.01 -0.39
CA ARG A 50 -14.82 -0.63 -0.82
C ARG A 50 -16.11 0.09 -1.19
N LEU A 51 -17.12 -0.61 -1.68
CA LEU A 51 -18.45 -0.05 -1.97
C LEU A 51 -19.41 -0.07 -0.77
N HIS A 52 -18.99 -0.58 0.39
CA HIS A 52 -19.87 -0.72 1.55
C HIS A 52 -20.45 0.61 2.04
N GLY A 53 -21.77 0.76 2.02
CA GLY A 53 -22.45 2.00 2.40
C GLY A 53 -22.60 3.04 1.28
N ALA A 54 -22.13 2.77 0.06
CA ALA A 54 -22.51 3.56 -1.11
C ALA A 54 -23.80 2.98 -1.71
N VAL A 55 -24.92 3.67 -1.51
CA VAL A 55 -26.26 3.21 -1.91
C VAL A 55 -26.59 3.71 -3.31
N SER A 56 -26.33 4.99 -3.56
CA SER A 56 -26.57 5.64 -4.85
C SER A 56 -25.45 5.42 -5.86
N MET A 57 -25.76 5.59 -7.14
CA MET A 57 -24.74 5.55 -8.20
C MET A 57 -23.73 6.69 -8.07
N ALA A 58 -24.16 7.86 -7.57
CA ALA A 58 -23.27 8.98 -7.29
C ALA A 58 -22.24 8.62 -6.20
N GLU A 59 -22.68 8.05 -5.07
CA GLU A 59 -21.77 7.60 -4.01
C GLU A 59 -20.83 6.50 -4.51
N ARG A 60 -21.33 5.53 -5.28
CA ARG A 60 -20.52 4.46 -5.86
C ARG A 60 -19.44 5.05 -6.77
N ARG A 61 -19.82 5.99 -7.64
CA ARG A 61 -18.91 6.73 -8.52
C ARG A 61 -17.80 7.41 -7.71
N GLN A 62 -18.12 8.02 -6.58
CA GLN A 62 -17.12 8.69 -5.74
C GLN A 62 -16.09 7.74 -5.11
N ARG A 63 -16.36 6.43 -5.11
CA ARG A 63 -15.41 5.42 -4.63
C ARG A 63 -14.59 4.76 -5.74
N LEU A 64 -14.94 4.97 -7.01
CA LEU A 64 -14.18 4.40 -8.12
C LEU A 64 -12.81 5.09 -8.25
N GLY A 65 -11.77 4.32 -8.55
CA GLY A 65 -10.41 4.83 -8.73
C GLY A 65 -9.33 3.85 -8.29
N GLN A 66 -8.20 4.39 -7.84
CA GLN A 66 -7.00 3.64 -7.46
C GLN A 66 -6.65 3.86 -5.98
N TYR A 67 -6.38 2.76 -5.30
CA TYR A 67 -6.03 2.70 -3.89
C TYR A 67 -4.62 2.13 -3.74
N TYR A 68 -3.85 2.72 -2.83
CA TYR A 68 -2.48 2.36 -2.50
C TYR A 68 -2.35 2.20 -0.99
N THR A 69 -2.10 0.97 -0.53
CA THR A 69 -1.92 0.67 0.89
C THR A 69 -0.44 0.44 1.17
N LEU A 70 0.18 1.36 1.90
CA LEU A 70 1.54 1.24 2.42
C LEU A 70 1.45 0.52 3.77
N VAL A 71 2.06 -0.66 3.84
CA VAL A 71 2.26 -1.42 5.08
C VAL A 71 3.73 -1.30 5.44
N TRP A 72 4.02 -0.72 6.60
CA TRP A 72 5.40 -0.46 7.02
C TRP A 72 5.70 -1.04 8.39
N HIS A 73 6.98 -1.31 8.63
CA HIS A 73 7.49 -1.91 9.85
C HIS A 73 8.95 -1.50 10.07
N ASP A 74 9.22 -0.91 11.24
CA ASP A 74 10.51 -0.39 11.70
C ASP A 74 10.61 -0.48 13.24
N PRO A 75 10.84 -1.68 13.79
CA PRO A 75 10.87 -1.92 15.23
C PRO A 75 12.12 -1.34 15.91
N GLU A 76 13.24 -1.31 15.19
CA GLU A 76 14.50 -0.77 15.71
C GLU A 76 14.46 0.77 15.84
N GLY A 77 13.61 1.44 15.05
CA GLY A 77 13.41 2.89 15.11
C GLY A 77 12.31 3.37 16.04
N ALA A 78 11.59 2.49 16.74
CA ALA A 78 10.51 2.90 17.64
C ALA A 78 11.02 3.91 18.70
N GLY A 79 10.33 5.04 18.83
CA GLY A 79 10.70 6.11 19.75
C GLY A 79 11.78 7.09 19.26
N THR A 80 12.41 6.86 18.11
CA THR A 80 13.51 7.73 17.61
C THR A 80 13.02 8.95 16.81
N GLY A 81 11.72 9.10 16.61
CA GLY A 81 11.12 10.22 15.89
C GLY A 81 9.76 9.89 15.27
N PRO A 82 8.97 10.90 14.86
CA PRO A 82 7.67 10.69 14.21
C PRO A 82 7.85 9.99 12.87
N VAL A 83 6.83 9.23 12.46
CA VAL A 83 6.84 8.50 11.18
C VAL A 83 5.91 9.17 10.19
N GLU A 84 6.35 9.28 8.94
CA GLU A 84 5.56 9.78 7.84
C GLU A 84 5.52 8.75 6.70
N ALA A 85 4.32 8.27 6.37
CA ALA A 85 4.08 7.58 5.12
C ALA A 85 3.74 8.62 4.05
N VAL A 86 4.48 8.62 2.95
CA VAL A 86 4.37 9.61 1.87
C VAL A 86 4.06 8.89 0.57
N PHE A 87 3.05 9.37 -0.14
CA PHE A 87 2.66 8.89 -1.45
C PHE A 87 2.72 10.03 -2.48
N GLU A 88 3.62 9.90 -3.43
CA GLU A 88 3.85 10.84 -4.52
C GLU A 88 3.39 10.20 -5.82
N TYR A 89 2.67 10.95 -6.66
CA TYR A 89 2.06 10.39 -7.86
C TYR A 89 1.84 11.42 -8.96
N GLN A 90 1.77 10.93 -10.20
CA GLN A 90 1.43 11.69 -11.40
C GLN A 90 0.16 11.09 -12.02
N GLN A 91 -0.80 11.94 -12.42
CA GLN A 91 -2.00 11.49 -13.11
C GLN A 91 -1.98 11.84 -14.60
N GLY A 92 -2.74 11.09 -15.39
CA GLY A 92 -2.74 11.23 -16.85
C GLY A 92 -3.12 12.62 -17.38
N ALA A 93 -3.98 13.35 -16.68
CA ALA A 93 -4.39 14.70 -17.10
C ALA A 93 -3.51 15.81 -16.48
N THR A 94 -2.56 15.49 -15.61
CA THR A 94 -1.79 16.51 -14.86
C THR A 94 -0.39 16.79 -15.44
N ALA A 95 -0.11 16.35 -16.67
CA ALA A 95 1.24 16.33 -17.24
C ALA A 95 2.26 15.72 -16.24
N SER A 96 3.50 16.19 -16.22
CA SER A 96 4.55 15.74 -15.28
C SER A 96 4.39 16.27 -13.84
N ARG A 97 3.25 16.88 -13.49
CA ARG A 97 3.05 17.42 -12.13
C ARG A 97 2.97 16.28 -11.12
N VAL A 98 3.87 16.31 -10.13
CA VAL A 98 3.82 15.41 -8.97
C VAL A 98 2.87 15.96 -7.92
N LYS A 99 1.90 15.15 -7.53
CA LYS A 99 1.01 15.36 -6.39
C LYS A 99 1.52 14.53 -5.21
N ARG A 100 1.27 15.00 -3.97
CA ARG A 100 1.79 14.38 -2.75
C ARG A 100 0.68 14.24 -1.71
N MET A 101 0.63 13.10 -1.04
CA MET A 101 -0.20 12.84 0.14
C MET A 101 0.70 12.31 1.25
N THR A 102 0.41 12.68 2.50
CA THR A 102 1.17 12.24 3.67
C THR A 102 0.23 11.76 4.76
N LYS A 103 0.64 10.71 5.49
CA LYS A 103 0.00 10.27 6.73
C LYS A 103 1.06 10.15 7.83
N ALA A 104 0.85 10.88 8.92
CA ALA A 104 1.72 10.85 10.08
C ALA A 104 1.30 9.75 11.05
N PHE A 105 2.29 9.18 11.77
CA PHE A 105 2.11 8.24 12.86
C PHE A 105 2.96 8.69 14.06
N PRO A 106 2.51 8.40 15.29
CA PRO A 106 3.28 8.64 16.51
C PRO A 106 4.69 8.06 16.47
N ALA A 107 5.62 8.71 17.17
CA ALA A 107 7.00 8.23 17.25
C ALA A 107 7.12 6.85 17.91
N SER A 108 6.19 6.49 18.78
CA SER A 108 6.12 5.19 19.46
C SER A 108 5.79 4.03 18.52
N ASP A 109 5.21 4.28 17.36
CA ASP A 109 4.74 3.22 16.47
C ASP A 109 5.94 2.53 15.82
N ASP A 110 5.98 1.20 15.91
CA ASP A 110 6.96 0.33 15.25
C ASP A 110 6.49 -0.14 13.88
N SER A 111 5.22 0.05 13.56
CA SER A 111 4.58 -0.44 12.35
C SER A 111 3.27 0.29 12.10
N GLY A 112 2.80 0.26 10.85
CA GLY A 112 1.56 0.94 10.52
C GLY A 112 1.05 0.67 9.11
N VAL A 113 -0.18 1.12 8.89
CA VAL A 113 -0.87 1.02 7.61
C VAL A 113 -1.42 2.38 7.20
N ALA A 114 -0.97 2.87 6.05
CA ALA A 114 -1.49 4.07 5.41
C ALA A 114 -2.18 3.70 4.10
N GLU A 115 -3.44 4.10 3.94
CA GLU A 115 -4.15 4.00 2.66
C GLU A 115 -4.22 5.38 2.03
N PHE A 116 -3.82 5.47 0.77
CA PHE A 116 -3.96 6.63 -0.10
C PHE A 116 -4.89 6.27 -1.24
N ALA A 117 -5.79 7.18 -1.59
CA ALA A 117 -6.81 6.94 -2.60
C ALA A 117 -6.87 8.12 -3.58
N VAL A 118 -6.79 7.80 -4.87
CA VAL A 118 -7.09 8.71 -5.98
C VAL A 118 -8.37 8.19 -6.59
N ILE A 119 -9.49 8.73 -6.12
CA ILE A 119 -10.85 8.23 -6.38
C ILE A 119 -11.81 9.37 -6.73
N GLY A 120 -13.01 9.00 -7.20
CA GLY A 120 -14.09 9.94 -7.42
C GLY A 120 -13.68 11.05 -8.37
N ASP A 121 -14.07 12.28 -8.06
CA ASP A 121 -13.81 13.42 -8.95
C ASP A 121 -12.31 13.63 -9.22
N ASP A 122 -11.40 13.40 -8.26
CA ASP A 122 -9.95 13.51 -8.50
C ASP A 122 -9.46 12.48 -9.53
N TYR A 123 -10.01 11.27 -9.50
CA TYR A 123 -9.71 10.22 -10.47
C TYR A 123 -10.34 10.48 -11.84
N PHE A 124 -11.57 10.98 -11.89
CA PHE A 124 -12.27 11.20 -13.16
C PHE A 124 -11.85 12.48 -13.87
N THR A 125 -11.41 13.50 -13.14
CA THR A 125 -10.89 14.76 -13.72
C THR A 125 -9.38 14.68 -13.97
N GLY A 126 -8.60 14.22 -12.99
CA GLY A 126 -7.15 14.08 -13.09
C GLY A 126 -6.72 12.85 -13.91
N GLY A 127 -7.60 11.88 -14.09
CA GLY A 127 -7.30 10.61 -14.74
C GLY A 127 -6.60 9.61 -13.83
N LYS A 128 -6.20 8.48 -14.41
CA LYS A 128 -5.49 7.41 -13.70
C LYS A 128 -4.12 7.90 -13.23
N VAL A 129 -3.69 7.41 -12.07
CA VAL A 129 -2.29 7.44 -11.64
C VAL A 129 -1.47 6.63 -12.64
N LEU A 130 -0.48 7.27 -13.25
CA LEU A 130 0.44 6.69 -14.24
C LEU A 130 1.76 6.26 -13.62
N ALA A 131 2.30 7.09 -12.73
CA ALA A 131 3.54 6.83 -12.01
C ALA A 131 3.37 7.21 -10.54
N TRP A 132 3.99 6.45 -9.65
CA TRP A 132 3.97 6.71 -8.21
C TRP A 132 5.27 6.32 -7.52
N ARG A 133 5.55 6.99 -6.40
CA ARG A 133 6.57 6.63 -5.41
C ARG A 133 5.95 6.70 -4.02
N ALA A 134 6.17 5.64 -3.26
CA ALA A 134 5.75 5.48 -1.88
C ALA A 134 7.00 5.43 -1.01
N SER A 135 7.03 6.19 0.07
CA SER A 135 8.17 6.19 0.99
C SER A 135 7.69 6.29 2.43
N VAL A 136 8.50 5.76 3.34
CA VAL A 136 8.28 5.92 4.78
C VAL A 136 9.51 6.57 5.38
N TRP A 137 9.28 7.59 6.19
CA TRP A 137 10.29 8.41 6.83
C TRP A 137 10.14 8.33 8.33
N ARG A 138 11.25 8.38 9.06
CA ARG A 138 11.25 8.54 10.51
C ARG A 138 12.22 9.63 10.92
N GLY A 139 11.74 10.64 11.65
CA GLY A 139 12.58 11.74 12.14
C GLY A 139 13.37 12.42 11.02
N GLY A 140 12.80 12.52 9.81
CA GLY A 140 13.46 13.10 8.64
C GLY A 140 14.38 12.16 7.85
N ARG A 141 14.58 10.91 8.28
CA ARG A 141 15.35 9.89 7.55
C ARG A 141 14.42 8.97 6.76
N GLU A 142 14.69 8.76 5.48
CA GLU A 142 13.97 7.75 4.67
C GLU A 142 14.34 6.34 5.17
N LEU A 143 13.33 5.57 5.57
CA LEU A 143 13.49 4.18 6.01
C LEU A 143 13.48 3.23 4.81
N ALA A 144 12.53 3.44 3.91
CA ALA A 144 12.39 2.67 2.68
C ALA A 144 11.50 3.40 1.67
N SER A 145 11.70 3.08 0.39
CA SER A 145 10.79 3.48 -0.68
C SER A 145 10.51 2.34 -1.67
N ARG A 146 9.39 2.49 -2.37
CA ARG A 146 8.91 1.66 -3.48
C ARG A 146 8.37 2.59 -4.55
N GLN A 147 8.48 2.21 -5.81
CA GLN A 147 7.98 3.03 -6.90
C GLN A 147 7.47 2.17 -8.05
N SER A 148 6.56 2.74 -8.84
CA SER A 148 6.16 2.17 -10.13
C SER A 148 7.32 2.22 -11.11
N TYR A 149 7.32 1.32 -12.10
CA TYR A 149 8.32 1.30 -13.17
C TYR A 149 8.40 2.62 -13.97
N LEU A 150 7.29 3.33 -14.12
CA LEU A 150 7.21 4.58 -14.88
C LEU A 150 7.68 5.82 -14.08
N TRP A 151 8.02 5.66 -12.80
CA TRP A 151 8.54 6.75 -11.99
C TRP A 151 9.95 7.14 -12.45
N ARG A 152 10.16 8.43 -12.70
CA ARG A 152 11.42 9.02 -13.18
C ARG A 152 11.69 10.33 -12.46
#